data_AF-A0A0J8RNU0-F1
#
_entry.id   AF-A0A0J8RNU0-F1
#
_cell.length_a   1.000
_cell.length_b   1.000
_cell.length_c   1.000
_cell.angle_alpha   90.00
_cell.angle_beta   90.00
_cell.angle_gamma   90.00
#
_symmetry.space_group_name_H-M   'P 1'
#
loop_
_entity.id
_entity.type
_entity.pdbx_description
1 polymer ?
#
loop_
_entity_poly.entity_id
_entity_poly.type
_entity_poly.pdbx_seq_one_letter_code
_entity_poly.pdbx_strand_id
1 'polypeptide(L)'
;MEESFLCGYLRIQGLTEDHPTLTTYFEGELIGTKHKFQTRNPSWGATDKTDLQHWDRFPAWRSVSKMARKPDFTDMNFAQREHIFMRWKEYFLVPDHRVKTINGASFEGFYYICFNQSKGTVSGIYFHAKSEKYQQLELEHVDNRGCFGAMEFR
;
A
#
# COMPACT_ATOMS: atom_id res chain seq x y z
N MET A 1 13.19 4.84 -7.14
CA MET A 1 13.29 3.56 -6.41
C MET A 1 14.38 3.55 -5.34
N GLU A 2 15.44 4.34 -5.50
CA GLU A 2 16.54 4.42 -4.52
C GLU A 2 16.06 4.75 -3.10
N GLU A 3 15.06 5.63 -2.99
CA GLU A 3 14.45 5.98 -1.69
C GLU A 3 13.46 4.95 -1.14
N SER A 4 13.16 3.87 -1.88
CA SER A 4 12.10 2.91 -1.52
C SER A 4 10.77 3.59 -1.11
N PHE A 5 10.49 4.73 -1.75
CA PHE A 5 9.36 5.60 -1.46
C PHE A 5 8.56 5.91 -2.74
N LEU A 6 7.25 6.05 -2.59
CA LEU A 6 6.35 6.71 -3.54
C LEU A 6 5.24 7.44 -2.78
N CYS A 7 4.48 8.30 -3.46
CA CYS A 7 3.27 8.87 -2.90
C CYS A 7 2.22 9.04 -4.01
N GLY A 8 0.98 9.31 -3.62
CA GLY A 8 -0.08 9.55 -4.58
C GLY A 8 -1.40 9.88 -3.91
N TYR A 9 -2.47 9.80 -4.70
CA TYR A 9 -3.83 9.99 -4.22
C TYR A 9 -4.63 8.72 -4.41
N LEU A 10 -5.38 8.31 -3.39
CA LEU A 10 -6.34 7.22 -3.44
C LEU A 10 -7.74 7.84 -3.43
N ARG A 11 -8.55 7.53 -4.45
CA ARG A 11 -9.94 8.01 -4.53
C ARG A 11 -10.91 6.85 -4.43
N ILE A 12 -11.79 6.89 -3.43
CA ILE A 12 -12.85 5.90 -3.19
C ILE A 12 -14.20 6.58 -3.39
N GLN A 13 -15.14 5.87 -4.00
CA GLN A 13 -16.51 6.34 -4.20
C GLN A 13 -17.50 5.43 -3.47
N GLY A 14 -18.62 6.01 -3.00
CA GLY A 14 -19.70 5.26 -2.37
C GLY A 14 -19.37 4.67 -0.98
N LEU A 15 -18.35 5.20 -0.29
CA LEU A 15 -17.97 4.70 1.03
C LEU A 15 -18.96 5.14 2.12
N THR A 16 -19.50 6.35 2.02
CA THR A 16 -20.48 6.91 2.96
C THR A 16 -21.54 7.72 2.20
N GLU A 17 -22.74 7.87 2.78
CA GLU A 17 -23.81 8.66 2.16
C GLU A 17 -23.47 10.16 2.11
N ASP A 18 -22.88 10.68 3.19
CA ASP A 18 -22.53 12.11 3.34
C ASP A 18 -21.34 12.52 2.46
N HIS A 19 -20.45 11.56 2.13
CA HIS A 19 -19.25 11.81 1.34
C HIS A 19 -19.17 10.80 0.19
N PRO A 20 -19.87 11.07 -0.94
CA PRO A 20 -19.98 10.12 -2.05
C PRO A 20 -18.64 9.86 -2.75
N THR A 21 -17.64 10.73 -2.56
CA THR A 21 -16.27 10.55 -3.04
C THR A 21 -15.31 11.06 -1.99
N LEU A 22 -14.35 10.22 -1.62
CA LEU A 22 -13.27 10.55 -0.69
C LEU A 22 -11.94 10.41 -1.43
N THR A 23 -11.08 11.42 -1.31
CA THR A 23 -9.73 11.38 -1.85
C THR A 23 -8.74 11.64 -0.73
N THR A 24 -7.78 10.75 -0.56
CA THR A 24 -6.72 10.84 0.44
C THR A 24 -5.37 10.92 -0.24
N TYR A 25 -4.43 11.65 0.37
CA TYR A 25 -3.02 11.54 0.07
C TYR A 25 -2.44 10.33 0.81
N PHE A 26 -1.61 9.55 0.14
CA PHE A 26 -0.91 8.41 0.72
C PHE A 26 0.58 8.43 0.41
N GLU A 27 1.36 7.80 1.30
CA GLU A 27 2.76 7.47 1.06
C GLU A 27 2.94 5.96 1.03
N GLY A 28 3.86 5.50 0.19
CA GLY A 28 4.14 4.12 -0.08
C GLY A 28 5.57 3.74 0.30
N GLU A 29 5.72 2.74 1.16
CA GLU A 29 6.98 2.08 1.44
C GLU A 29 7.17 0.90 0.48
N LEU A 30 8.24 0.88 -0.31
CA LEU A 30 8.59 -0.27 -1.14
C LEU A 30 9.38 -1.28 -0.30
N ILE A 31 8.93 -2.54 -0.28
CA ILE A 31 9.63 -3.60 0.43
C ILE A 31 10.88 -3.99 -0.35
N GLY A 32 12.04 -3.92 0.30
CA GLY A 32 13.32 -4.07 -0.36
C GLY A 32 14.47 -3.79 0.60
N THR A 33 15.31 -2.82 0.23
CA THR A 33 16.54 -2.47 0.96
C THR A 33 16.30 -1.64 2.22
N LYS A 34 15.39 -0.65 2.15
CA LYS A 34 15.08 0.23 3.29
C LYS A 34 13.95 -0.30 4.18
N HIS A 35 12.93 -0.92 3.59
CA HIS A 35 11.77 -1.43 4.31
C HIS A 35 11.68 -2.95 4.20
N LYS A 36 11.54 -3.64 5.34
CA LYS A 36 11.38 -5.10 5.42
C LYS A 36 9.91 -5.50 5.36
N PHE A 37 9.64 -6.80 5.21
CA PHE A 37 8.29 -7.35 5.26
C PHE A 37 7.62 -7.19 6.63
N GLN A 38 8.40 -7.23 7.71
CA GLN A 38 7.94 -6.86 9.05
C GLN A 38 7.69 -5.35 9.11
N THR A 39 6.48 -4.98 9.52
CA THR A 39 6.08 -3.59 9.71
C THR A 39 6.71 -3.07 10.99
N ARG A 40 7.59 -2.07 10.87
CA ARG A 40 8.39 -1.53 11.99
C ARG A 40 7.83 -0.25 12.60
N ASN A 41 6.64 0.16 12.21
CA ASN A 41 5.98 1.34 12.76
C ASN A 41 4.94 0.91 13.83
N PRO A 42 5.22 1.10 15.14
CA PRO A 42 4.32 0.65 16.20
C PRO A 42 2.94 1.31 16.14
N SER A 43 2.85 2.53 15.59
CA SER A 43 1.57 3.24 15.48
C SER A 43 0.59 2.61 14.50
N TRP A 44 1.07 1.73 13.59
CA TRP A 44 0.23 1.05 12.62
C TRP A 44 -0.43 -0.21 13.19
N GLY A 45 0.00 -0.68 14.37
CA GLY A 45 -0.62 -1.81 15.08
C GLY A 45 -0.44 -3.19 14.45
N ALA A 46 0.37 -3.31 13.38
CA ALA A 46 0.72 -4.59 12.78
C ALA A 46 1.79 -5.30 13.63
N THR A 47 1.61 -6.61 13.80
CA THR A 47 2.59 -7.51 14.43
C THR A 47 3.20 -8.42 13.37
N ASP A 48 4.33 -9.08 13.66
CA ASP A 48 4.91 -10.08 12.76
C ASP A 48 3.90 -11.15 12.32
N LYS A 49 3.01 -11.55 13.24
CA LYS A 49 1.91 -12.49 12.94
C LYS A 49 0.91 -11.89 11.97
N THR A 50 0.52 -10.62 12.18
CA THR A 50 -0.36 -9.88 11.28
C THR A 50 0.26 -9.77 9.89
N ASP A 51 1.52 -9.36 9.81
CA ASP A 51 2.25 -9.21 8.54
C ASP A 51 2.24 -10.52 7.75
N LEU A 52 2.65 -11.62 8.39
CA LEU A 52 2.66 -12.93 7.72
C LEU A 52 1.26 -13.33 7.23
N GLN A 53 0.21 -13.09 8.02
CA GLN A 53 -1.16 -13.42 7.63
C GLN A 53 -1.67 -12.60 6.44
N HIS A 54 -1.26 -11.34 6.30
CA HIS A 54 -1.65 -10.50 5.18
C HIS A 54 -0.79 -10.82 3.95
N TRP A 55 0.52 -10.98 4.11
CA TRP A 55 1.41 -11.34 3.01
C TRP A 55 1.07 -12.72 2.43
N ASP A 56 0.71 -13.71 3.26
CA ASP A 56 0.30 -15.06 2.82
C ASP A 56 -0.95 -15.05 1.91
N ARG A 57 -1.70 -13.95 1.83
CA ARG A 57 -2.88 -13.82 0.95
C ARG A 57 -2.54 -13.50 -0.50
N PHE A 58 -1.36 -12.95 -0.78
CA PHE A 58 -0.94 -12.66 -2.15
C PHE A 58 -0.38 -13.93 -2.79
N PRO A 59 -0.87 -14.38 -3.96
CA PRO A 59 -0.30 -15.56 -4.64
C PRO A 59 1.20 -15.43 -4.89
N ALA A 60 1.66 -14.21 -5.24
CA ALA A 60 3.06 -13.89 -5.49
C ALA A 60 3.96 -14.10 -4.26
N TRP A 61 3.41 -14.02 -3.04
CA TRP A 61 4.16 -14.20 -1.80
C TRP A 61 4.80 -15.59 -1.70
N ARG A 62 4.20 -16.62 -2.30
CA ARG A 62 4.73 -18.00 -2.30
C ARG A 62 6.19 -18.03 -2.73
N SER A 63 6.55 -17.23 -3.73
CA SER A 63 7.91 -17.16 -4.30
C SER A 63 8.96 -16.55 -3.35
N VAL A 64 8.55 -15.71 -2.40
CA VAL A 64 9.45 -14.97 -1.49
C VAL A 64 9.33 -15.40 -0.02
N SER A 65 8.24 -16.07 0.34
CA SER A 65 7.85 -16.42 1.71
C SER A 65 8.96 -17.07 2.55
N LYS A 66 9.68 -18.05 1.98
CA LYS A 66 10.77 -18.77 2.66
C LYS A 66 11.93 -17.84 3.03
N MET A 67 12.24 -16.88 2.17
CA MET A 67 13.31 -15.92 2.41
C MET A 67 12.83 -14.81 3.36
N ALA A 68 11.63 -14.29 3.14
CA ALA A 68 11.05 -13.20 3.92
C ALA A 68 10.82 -13.53 5.41
N ARG A 69 10.68 -14.81 5.76
CA ARG A 69 10.60 -15.27 7.16
C ARG A 69 11.95 -15.22 7.89
N LYS A 70 13.07 -14.98 7.22
CA LYS A 70 14.38 -14.80 7.85
C LYS A 70 14.50 -13.36 8.41
N PRO A 71 14.92 -13.16 9.67
CA PRO A 71 14.98 -11.84 10.31
C PRO A 71 15.79 -10.78 9.54
N ASP A 72 16.84 -11.22 8.86
CA ASP A 72 17.79 -10.36 8.16
C ASP A 72 17.58 -10.32 6.65
N PHE A 73 16.49 -10.92 6.15
CA PHE A 73 16.21 -10.86 4.73
C PHE A 73 15.91 -9.42 4.29
N THR A 74 16.64 -9.02 3.26
CA THR A 74 16.54 -7.74 2.60
C THR A 74 16.65 -8.03 1.10
N ASP A 75 15.65 -7.63 0.33
CA ASP A 75 15.58 -7.96 -1.09
C ASP A 75 16.29 -6.88 -1.90
N MET A 76 17.59 -7.06 -2.15
CA MET A 76 18.42 -6.06 -2.83
C MET A 76 17.97 -5.80 -4.29
N ASN A 77 17.36 -6.79 -4.93
CA ASN A 77 16.93 -6.72 -6.32
C ASN A 77 15.39 -6.71 -6.47
N PHE A 78 14.66 -6.24 -5.46
CA PHE A 78 13.19 -6.23 -5.45
C PHE A 78 12.60 -5.56 -6.72
N ALA A 79 13.24 -4.49 -7.18
CA ALA A 79 12.87 -3.72 -8.38
C ALA A 79 12.90 -4.54 -9.68
N GLN A 80 13.71 -5.60 -9.73
CA GLN A 80 13.87 -6.46 -10.92
C GLN A 80 12.89 -7.63 -10.92
N ARG A 81 12.11 -7.82 -9.84
CA ARG A 81 11.13 -8.91 -9.75
C ARG A 81 9.84 -8.52 -10.47
N GLU A 82 9.11 -9.51 -10.98
CA GLU A 82 7.78 -9.26 -11.54
C GLU A 82 6.81 -8.61 -10.54
N HIS A 83 6.94 -8.96 -9.25
CA HIS A 83 6.06 -8.47 -8.19
C HIS A 83 6.83 -7.61 -7.20
N ILE A 84 6.36 -6.38 -7.00
CA ILE A 84 6.87 -5.45 -5.99
C ILE A 84 5.86 -5.38 -4.85
N PHE A 85 6.33 -5.69 -3.64
CA PHE A 85 5.52 -5.55 -2.43
C PHE A 85 5.69 -4.14 -1.85
N MET A 86 4.61 -3.57 -1.33
CA MET A 86 4.61 -2.23 -0.74
C MET A 86 3.67 -2.16 0.45
N ARG A 87 3.80 -1.10 1.26
CA ARG A 87 2.76 -0.67 2.19
C ARG A 87 2.32 0.75 1.87
N TRP A 88 1.02 0.99 1.71
CA TRP A 88 0.48 2.33 1.47
C TRP A 88 -0.24 2.85 2.71
N LYS A 89 0.18 4.00 3.23
CA LYS A 89 -0.43 4.68 4.37
C LYS A 89 -1.07 5.98 3.91
N GLU A 90 -2.39 6.09 4.08
CA GLU A 90 -3.12 7.33 3.89
C GLU A 90 -2.88 8.29 5.07
N TYR A 91 -2.73 9.58 4.81
CA TYR A 91 -2.42 10.58 5.84
C TYR A 91 -3.53 11.62 6.06
N PHE A 92 -4.04 12.21 4.98
CA PHE A 92 -5.04 13.27 5.08
C PHE A 92 -5.94 13.31 3.85
N LEU A 93 -7.13 13.88 4.03
CA LEU A 93 -8.09 14.13 2.95
C LEU A 93 -7.66 15.30 2.07
N VAL A 94 -8.08 15.24 0.82
CA VAL A 94 -7.91 16.31 -0.17
C VAL A 94 -9.31 16.69 -0.69
N PRO A 95 -9.63 17.99 -0.83
CA PRO A 95 -8.75 19.14 -0.65
C PRO A 95 -8.56 19.59 0.81
N ASP A 96 -9.44 19.19 1.72
CA ASP A 96 -9.39 19.65 3.11
C ASP A 96 -8.64 18.68 4.03
N HIS A 97 -7.33 18.94 4.18
CA HIS A 97 -6.42 18.19 5.04
C HIS A 97 -6.71 18.34 6.55
N ARG A 98 -7.62 19.23 6.95
CA ARG A 98 -7.95 19.45 8.37
C ARG A 98 -9.01 18.47 8.88
N VAL A 99 -9.77 17.84 7.98
CA VAL A 99 -10.76 16.82 8.32
C VAL A 99 -10.02 15.55 8.73
N LYS A 100 -10.15 15.17 10.01
CA LYS A 100 -9.50 13.98 10.59
C LYS A 100 -10.43 12.79 10.80
N THR A 101 -11.74 13.03 10.80
CA THR A 101 -12.75 12.04 11.12
C THR A 101 -13.85 12.08 10.08
N ILE A 102 -14.27 10.91 9.61
CA ILE A 102 -15.35 10.75 8.65
C ILE A 102 -16.38 9.82 9.29
N ASN A 103 -17.65 10.20 9.28
CA ASN A 103 -18.69 9.32 9.80
C ASN A 103 -18.79 8.06 8.94
N GLY A 104 -18.64 6.89 9.56
CA GLY A 104 -18.72 5.59 8.88
C GLY A 104 -17.46 5.18 8.10
N ALA A 105 -16.38 5.96 8.13
CA ALA A 105 -15.14 5.63 7.44
C ALA A 105 -13.89 6.03 8.26
N SER A 106 -12.76 5.35 8.02
CA SER A 106 -11.47 5.68 8.63
C SER A 106 -10.34 5.32 7.68
N PHE A 107 -9.31 6.15 7.66
CA PHE A 107 -8.03 5.95 6.95
C PHE A 107 -6.86 5.79 7.94
N GLU A 108 -7.14 5.42 9.19
CA GLU A 108 -6.12 5.21 10.23
C GLU A 108 -5.21 4.01 9.95
N GLY A 109 -5.71 3.01 9.24
CA GLY A 109 -4.96 1.83 8.82
C GLY A 109 -4.00 2.10 7.66
N PHE A 110 -3.53 1.00 7.07
CA PHE A 110 -2.68 1.01 5.88
C PHE A 110 -3.01 -0.21 5.00
N TYR A 111 -2.52 -0.20 3.76
CA TYR A 111 -2.68 -1.32 2.84
C TYR A 111 -1.39 -2.09 2.72
N TYR A 112 -1.48 -3.41 2.80
CA TYR A 112 -0.49 -4.30 2.20
C TYR A 112 -0.74 -4.34 0.70
N ILE A 113 0.30 -4.16 -0.11
CA ILE A 113 0.17 -4.04 -1.56
C ILE A 113 1.13 -5.00 -2.28
N CYS A 114 0.66 -5.57 -3.37
CA CYS A 114 1.43 -6.33 -4.35
C CYS A 114 1.16 -5.75 -5.74
N PHE A 115 2.19 -5.15 -6.34
CA PHE A 115 2.14 -4.63 -7.71
C PHE A 115 2.79 -5.61 -8.69
N ASN A 116 2.07 -5.98 -9.75
CA ASN A 116 2.62 -6.76 -10.86
C ASN A 116 3.11 -5.81 -11.96
N GLN A 117 4.43 -5.73 -12.14
CA GLN A 117 5.06 -4.82 -13.10
C GLN A 117 4.72 -5.16 -14.55
N SER A 118 4.60 -6.46 -14.87
CA SER A 118 4.34 -6.93 -16.23
C SER A 118 2.91 -6.62 -16.71
N LYS A 119 1.93 -6.66 -15.80
CA LYS A 119 0.51 -6.44 -16.11
C LYS A 119 0.02 -5.05 -15.73
N GLY A 120 0.76 -4.30 -14.92
CA GLY A 120 0.32 -3.00 -14.41
C GLY A 120 -0.84 -3.10 -13.42
N THR A 121 -1.00 -4.22 -12.73
CA THR A 121 -2.10 -4.45 -11.77
C THR A 121 -1.61 -4.32 -10.33
N VAL A 122 -2.46 -3.76 -9.47
CA VAL A 122 -2.20 -3.62 -8.03
C VAL A 122 -3.25 -4.42 -7.28
N SER A 123 -2.81 -5.38 -6.47
CA SER A 123 -3.65 -6.05 -5.48
C SER A 123 -3.27 -5.57 -4.09
N GLY A 124 -4.27 -5.34 -3.26
CA GLY A 124 -4.12 -4.71 -1.97
C GLY A 124 -5.07 -5.26 -0.92
N ILE A 125 -4.64 -5.20 0.33
CA ILE A 125 -5.44 -5.64 1.47
C ILE A 125 -5.30 -4.61 2.58
N TYR A 126 -6.43 -3.99 2.96
CA TYR A 126 -6.46 -3.03 4.05
C TYR A 126 -6.31 -3.71 5.41
N PHE A 127 -5.54 -3.09 6.29
CA PHE A 127 -5.39 -3.48 7.68
C PHE A 127 -5.59 -2.29 8.62
N HIS A 128 -6.48 -2.50 9.57
CA HIS A 128 -6.60 -1.70 10.78
C HIS A 128 -7.13 -2.61 11.90
N ALA A 129 -6.60 -2.50 13.12
CA ALA A 129 -6.86 -3.44 14.20
C ALA A 129 -8.35 -3.56 14.60
N LYS A 130 -9.13 -2.49 14.36
CA LYS A 130 -10.56 -2.40 14.70
C LYS A 130 -11.49 -2.50 13.50
N SER A 131 -10.95 -2.68 12.30
CA SER A 131 -11.74 -2.75 11.06
C SER A 131 -12.04 -4.18 10.68
N GLU A 132 -13.00 -4.34 9.77
CA GLU A 132 -13.25 -5.62 9.11
C GLU A 132 -11.96 -6.13 8.44
N LYS A 133 -11.72 -7.43 8.57
CA LYS A 133 -10.48 -8.02 8.09
C LYS A 133 -10.54 -8.26 6.58
N TYR A 134 -9.41 -8.03 5.94
CA TYR A 134 -9.16 -8.42 4.55
C TYR A 134 -10.04 -7.72 3.51
N GLN A 135 -10.39 -6.45 3.75
CA GLN A 135 -10.96 -5.60 2.71
C GLN A 135 -9.96 -5.49 1.55
N GLN A 136 -10.40 -5.84 0.34
CA GLN A 136 -9.53 -5.95 -0.82
C GLN A 136 -9.55 -4.66 -1.66
N LEU A 137 -8.40 -4.37 -2.27
CA LEU A 137 -8.20 -3.29 -3.23
C LEU A 137 -7.61 -3.92 -4.50
N GLU A 138 -8.32 -3.84 -5.62
CA GLU A 138 -7.81 -4.31 -6.91
C GLU A 138 -7.85 -3.13 -7.89
N LEU A 139 -6.71 -2.81 -8.49
CA LEU A 139 -6.57 -1.71 -9.43
C LEU A 139 -5.87 -2.20 -10.70
N GLU A 140 -6.28 -1.63 -11.83
CA GLU A 140 -5.64 -1.85 -13.12
C GLU A 140 -5.11 -0.51 -13.66
N HIS A 141 -3.97 -0.56 -14.33
CA HIS A 141 -3.44 0.59 -15.02
C HIS A 141 -4.37 1.00 -16.16
N VAL A 142 -4.84 2.24 -16.11
CA VAL A 142 -5.58 2.87 -17.20
C VAL A 142 -4.60 3.70 -18.02
N ASP A 143 -4.26 3.22 -19.22
CA ASP A 143 -3.41 3.95 -20.14
C ASP A 143 -4.12 5.23 -20.62
N ASN A 144 -3.62 6.36 -20.15
CA ASN A 144 -4.10 7.69 -20.55
C ASN A 144 -3.22 8.31 -21.64
N ARG A 145 -2.33 7.55 -22.28
CA ARG A 145 -1.38 7.98 -23.32
C ARG A 145 -0.46 9.12 -22.90
N GLY A 146 -0.09 9.19 -21.62
CA GLY A 146 0.92 10.13 -21.14
C GLY A 146 0.38 11.52 -20.77
N CYS A 147 -0.86 11.62 -20.30
CA CYS A 147 -1.45 12.89 -19.84
C CYS A 147 -0.81 13.52 -18.59
N PHE A 148 0.25 12.92 -18.04
CA PHE A 148 1.08 13.54 -17.01
C PHE A 148 2.54 13.47 -17.45
N GLY A 149 3.14 14.64 -17.73
CA GLY A 149 4.58 14.72 -17.93
C GLY A 149 5.31 14.26 -16.67
N ALA A 150 6.32 13.41 -16.83
CA ALA A 150 7.23 13.12 -15.74
C ALA A 150 8.03 14.39 -15.42
N MET A 151 7.99 14.83 -14.16
CA MET A 151 8.77 15.96 -13.67
C MET A 151 9.72 15.44 -12.57
N GLU A 152 11.00 15.80 -12.67
CA GLU A 152 12.01 15.55 -11.65
C GLU A 152 12.36 16.90 -11.01
N PHE A 153 12.13 17.03 -9.70
CA PHE A 153 12.57 18.18 -8.94
C PHE A 153 13.98 17.87 -8.40
N ARG A 154 14.93 18.80 -8.58
CA ARG A 154 16.32 18.71 -8.09
C ARG A 154 16.59 19.77 -7.05
#